data_AF-A0A7C9CRU7-F1
#
_entry.id   AF-A0A7C9CRU7-F1
#
_cell.length_a   1.000
_cell.length_b   1.000
_cell.length_c   1.000
_cell.angle_alpha   90.00
_cell.angle_beta   90.00
_cell.angle_gamma   90.00
#
_symmetry.space_group_name_H-M   'P 1'
#
loop_
_entity.id
_entity.type
_entity.pdbx_description
1 polymer ?
#
loop_
_entity_poly.entity_id
_entity_poly.type
_entity_poly.pdbx_seq_one_letter_code
_entity_poly.pdbx_strand_id
1 'polypeptide(L)'
;KRKDQRVPNDKSKSSQEVEEATMEDIYQISSGEEDCSQGMKKWIKEYHDRRPGLKVLQQRIDDFIASHEEQEEQAKKEREAKMTEEGWTVVVHHKGGKKTTDRESGVAVGSVAEAAVRDKLAKKKSKDVGLDFYRFQKKEAQRSGIKMLKIIELVAILCSSV
;
A
#
# COMPACT_ATOMS: atom_id res chain seq x y z
N LYS A 1 34.77 34.09 -45.40
CA LYS A 1 35.95 33.21 -45.53
C LYS A 1 35.45 31.77 -45.68
N ARG A 2 35.51 31.22 -46.90
CA ARG A 2 35.34 29.79 -47.19
C ARG A 2 36.59 29.04 -46.75
N LYS A 3 36.45 27.80 -46.25
CA LYS A 3 37.45 26.74 -46.46
C LYS A 3 36.80 25.37 -46.31
N ASP A 4 36.60 24.75 -47.46
CA ASP A 4 36.28 23.34 -47.66
C ASP A 4 37.38 22.43 -47.08
N GLN A 5 36.97 21.24 -46.63
CA GLN A 5 37.79 20.03 -46.74
C GLN A 5 36.94 18.91 -47.38
N ARG A 6 37.16 18.69 -48.68
CA ARG A 6 37.19 17.36 -49.31
C ARG A 6 38.53 16.70 -48.89
N VAL A 7 38.77 15.39 -48.94
CA VAL A 7 38.98 14.52 -50.12
C VAL A 7 38.90 13.01 -49.68
N PRO A 8 39.18 11.98 -50.53
CA PRO A 8 38.21 11.10 -51.20
C PRO A 8 38.34 9.61 -50.79
N ASN A 9 37.52 8.72 -51.36
CA ASN A 9 38.02 7.37 -51.68
C ASN A 9 37.30 6.79 -52.91
N ASP A 10 38.05 6.72 -54.01
CA ASP A 10 37.72 5.97 -55.22
C ASP A 10 38.00 4.48 -55.01
N LYS A 11 37.01 3.61 -55.28
CA LYS A 11 37.25 2.23 -55.75
C LYS A 11 36.20 1.78 -56.75
N SER A 12 36.53 2.02 -58.03
CA SER A 12 36.57 1.03 -59.12
C SER A 12 35.55 -0.12 -59.14
N LYS A 13 34.51 0.05 -59.97
CA LYS A 13 34.14 -0.76 -61.15
C LYS A 13 34.60 -2.23 -61.20
N SER A 14 33.64 -3.17 -61.22
CA SER A 14 33.60 -4.25 -62.21
C SER A 14 32.18 -4.77 -62.42
N SER A 15 31.71 -4.70 -63.65
CA SER A 15 30.49 -5.35 -64.14
C SER A 15 30.67 -6.87 -64.10
N GLN A 16 29.60 -7.59 -63.75
CA GLN A 16 29.45 -8.98 -64.14
C GLN A 16 28.01 -9.17 -64.62
N GLU A 17 27.85 -9.15 -65.94
CA GLU A 17 26.72 -9.77 -66.63
C GLU A 17 26.82 -11.28 -66.41
N VAL A 18 25.77 -11.89 -65.88
CA VAL A 18 25.54 -13.33 -65.95
C VAL A 18 24.10 -13.54 -66.37
N GLU A 19 23.99 -13.76 -67.68
CA GLU A 19 23.12 -14.68 -68.39
C GLU A 19 21.87 -15.22 -67.68
N GLU A 20 20.75 -14.84 -68.30
CA GLU A 20 19.46 -15.51 -68.43
C GLU A 20 19.51 -17.05 -68.31
N ALA A 21 18.92 -17.59 -67.23
CA ALA A 21 18.32 -18.92 -67.22
C ALA A 21 17.25 -19.01 -66.10
N THR A 22 16.01 -19.28 -66.54
CA THR A 22 14.85 -19.79 -65.77
C THR A 22 14.28 -18.89 -64.66
N MET A 23 13.49 -17.89 -65.06
CA MET A 23 12.45 -17.28 -64.21
C MET A 23 11.12 -18.04 -64.31
N GLU A 24 11.13 -19.36 -64.15
CA GLU A 24 9.91 -20.19 -64.13
C GLU A 24 9.98 -21.13 -62.94
N ASP A 25 9.76 -20.55 -61.74
CA ASP A 25 8.89 -21.07 -60.68
C ASP A 25 9.15 -20.26 -59.39
N ILE A 26 9.05 -18.92 -59.49
CA ILE A 26 8.92 -18.11 -58.27
C ILE A 26 7.46 -18.27 -57.87
N TYR A 27 7.19 -19.17 -56.93
CA TYR A 27 5.90 -19.26 -56.25
C TYR A 27 5.57 -17.87 -55.72
N GLN A 28 4.69 -17.19 -56.46
CA GLN A 28 4.08 -15.95 -55.99
C GLN A 28 3.21 -16.36 -54.81
N ILE A 29 3.77 -16.25 -53.61
CA ILE A 29 3.01 -16.40 -52.38
C ILE A 29 1.95 -15.31 -52.45
N SER A 30 0.73 -15.70 -52.79
CA SER A 30 -0.43 -14.84 -52.73
C SER A 30 -0.40 -14.21 -51.34
N SER A 31 -0.29 -12.88 -51.28
CA SER A 31 -0.38 -12.11 -50.04
C SER A 31 -1.83 -12.18 -49.56
N GLY A 32 -2.26 -13.38 -49.19
CA GLY A 32 -3.54 -13.65 -48.58
C GLY A 32 -3.63 -12.84 -47.31
N GLU A 33 -4.76 -12.17 -47.14
CA GLU A 33 -5.17 -11.49 -45.93
C GLU A 33 -4.69 -12.26 -44.70
N GLU A 34 -3.67 -11.71 -44.04
CA GLU A 34 -3.06 -12.38 -42.91
C GLU A 34 -4.00 -12.23 -41.72
N ASP A 35 -4.88 -13.22 -41.57
CA ASP A 35 -5.80 -13.37 -40.46
C ASP A 35 -5.05 -13.23 -39.14
N CYS A 36 -5.08 -12.03 -38.58
CA CYS A 36 -4.48 -11.70 -37.30
C CYS A 36 -5.28 -12.30 -36.12
N SER A 37 -6.21 -13.21 -36.41
CA SER A 37 -7.09 -13.90 -35.47
C SER A 37 -6.35 -14.98 -34.67
N GLN A 38 -5.22 -15.50 -35.16
CA GLN A 38 -4.49 -16.59 -34.52
C GLN A 38 -2.95 -16.39 -34.52
N GLY A 39 -2.29 -16.99 -33.52
CA GLY A 39 -0.83 -17.01 -33.40
C GLY A 39 -0.21 -15.73 -32.81
N MET A 40 1.06 -15.49 -33.12
CA MET A 40 1.88 -14.40 -32.55
C MET A 40 1.27 -13.01 -32.79
N LYS A 41 0.70 -12.78 -33.97
CA LYS A 41 0.07 -11.50 -34.35
C LYS A 41 -1.10 -11.15 -33.42
N LYS A 42 -1.87 -12.14 -32.95
CA LYS A 42 -2.94 -11.94 -31.97
C LYS A 42 -2.40 -11.37 -30.66
N TRP A 43 -1.37 -12.00 -30.10
CA TRP A 43 -0.83 -11.58 -28.80
C TRP A 43 -0.13 -10.22 -28.87
N ILE A 44 0.52 -9.90 -29.99
CA ILE A 44 1.11 -8.58 -30.21
C ILE A 44 0.00 -7.51 -30.24
N LYS A 45 -1.08 -7.74 -30.99
CA LYS A 45 -2.23 -6.82 -31.00
C LYS A 45 -2.86 -6.68 -29.62
N GLU A 46 -3.13 -7.80 -28.96
CA GLU A 46 -3.70 -7.83 -27.61
C GLU A 46 -2.82 -7.10 -26.58
N TYR A 47 -1.49 -7.21 -26.70
CA TYR A 47 -0.55 -6.48 -25.84
C TYR A 47 -0.68 -4.95 -26.01
N HIS A 48 -0.79 -4.49 -27.26
CA HIS A 48 -0.98 -3.08 -27.56
C HIS A 48 -2.36 -2.57 -27.13
N ASP A 49 -3.41 -3.37 -27.35
CA ASP A 49 -4.79 -3.03 -26.96
C ASP A 49 -4.95 -2.95 -25.43
N ARG A 50 -4.25 -3.82 -24.69
CA ARG A 50 -4.20 -3.80 -23.21
C ARG A 50 -3.45 -2.59 -22.65
N ARG A 51 -2.68 -1.86 -23.46
CA ARG A 51 -2.05 -0.58 -23.11
C ARG A 51 -2.76 0.57 -23.81
N PRO A 52 -3.98 0.92 -23.38
CA PRO A 52 -4.58 2.17 -23.82
C PRO A 52 -3.63 3.32 -23.46
N GLY A 53 -3.43 4.25 -24.40
CA GLY A 53 -2.45 5.32 -24.25
C GLY A 53 -2.70 6.16 -23.00
N LEU A 54 -1.66 6.88 -22.54
CA LEU A 54 -1.69 7.68 -21.31
C LEU A 54 -2.91 8.61 -21.22
N LYS A 55 -3.35 9.17 -22.35
CA LYS A 55 -4.53 10.05 -22.42
C LYS A 55 -5.82 9.35 -22.01
N VAL A 56 -6.02 8.11 -22.45
CA VAL A 56 -7.20 7.30 -22.10
C VAL A 56 -7.17 6.93 -20.62
N LEU A 57 -5.97 6.60 -20.10
CA LEU A 57 -5.83 6.31 -18.68
C LEU A 57 -6.16 7.52 -17.81
N GLN A 58 -5.69 8.71 -18.19
CA GLN A 58 -5.98 9.95 -17.48
C GLN A 58 -7.49 10.24 -17.45
N GLN A 59 -8.16 10.15 -18.59
CA GLN A 59 -9.62 10.36 -18.67
C GLN A 59 -10.37 9.40 -17.73
N ARG A 60 -10.00 8.11 -17.70
CA ARG A 60 -10.62 7.15 -16.77
C ARG A 60 -10.40 7.50 -15.31
N ILE A 61 -9.24 8.05 -14.96
CA ILE A 61 -8.95 8.51 -13.59
C ILE A 61 -9.81 9.73 -13.27
N ASP A 62 -9.88 10.70 -14.17
CA ASP A 62 -10.67 11.91 -13.98
C ASP A 62 -12.17 11.56 -13.85
N ASP A 63 -12.69 10.67 -14.69
CA ASP A 63 -14.06 10.16 -14.63
C ASP A 63 -14.33 9.44 -13.29
N PHE A 64 -13.38 8.62 -12.85
CA PHE A 64 -13.49 7.89 -11.58
C PHE A 64 -13.55 8.86 -10.40
N ILE A 65 -12.63 9.83 -10.35
CA ILE A 65 -12.60 10.85 -9.29
C ILE A 65 -13.91 11.62 -9.27
N ALA A 66 -14.37 12.10 -10.44
CA ALA A 66 -15.62 12.84 -10.54
C ALA A 66 -16.82 12.02 -10.04
N SER A 67 -16.92 10.74 -10.44
CA SER A 67 -18.01 9.86 -9.99
C SER A 67 -18.00 9.61 -8.48
N HIS A 68 -16.80 9.48 -7.91
CA HIS A 68 -16.64 9.23 -6.47
C HIS A 68 -16.96 10.50 -5.66
N GLU A 69 -16.52 11.67 -6.12
CA GLU A 69 -16.83 12.95 -5.50
C GLU A 69 -18.34 13.24 -5.54
N GLU A 70 -19.01 12.94 -6.66
CA GLU A 70 -20.47 13.08 -6.77
C GLU A 70 -21.20 12.17 -5.78
N GLN A 71 -20.80 10.90 -5.66
CA GLN A 71 -21.37 9.97 -4.68
C GLN A 71 -21.15 10.45 -3.23
N GLU A 72 -19.95 10.95 -2.90
CA GLU A 72 -19.68 11.51 -1.58
C GLU A 72 -20.53 12.75 -1.28
N GLU A 73 -20.70 13.65 -2.25
CA GLU A 73 -21.54 14.83 -2.09
C GLU A 73 -23.01 14.45 -1.90
N GLN A 74 -23.52 13.49 -2.67
CA GLN A 74 -24.89 12.99 -2.50
C GLN A 74 -25.06 12.38 -1.11
N ALA A 75 -24.10 11.57 -0.64
CA ALA A 75 -24.13 11.01 0.70
C ALA A 75 -24.05 12.08 1.81
N LYS A 76 -23.31 13.18 1.60
CA LYS A 76 -23.26 14.33 2.52
C LYS A 76 -24.60 15.06 2.54
N LYS A 77 -25.17 15.38 1.37
CA LYS A 77 -26.48 16.03 1.22
C LYS A 77 -27.60 15.20 1.85
N GLU A 78 -27.59 13.88 1.67
CA GLU A 78 -28.54 13.00 2.35
C GLU A 78 -28.38 13.00 3.87
N ARG A 79 -27.14 13.02 4.38
CA ARG A 79 -26.90 13.12 5.83
C ARG A 79 -27.38 14.45 6.37
N GLU A 80 -27.18 15.54 5.65
CA GLU A 80 -27.65 16.87 6.02
C GLU A 80 -29.18 16.95 5.97
N ALA A 81 -29.83 16.41 4.94
CA ALA A 81 -31.28 16.32 4.84
C ALA A 81 -31.89 15.50 5.99
N LYS A 82 -31.29 14.33 6.29
CA LYS A 82 -31.67 13.51 7.45
C LYS A 82 -31.52 14.28 8.77
N MET A 83 -30.47 15.12 8.92
CA MET A 83 -30.28 15.97 10.10
C MET A 83 -31.28 17.13 10.18
N THR A 84 -31.78 17.65 9.06
CA THR A 84 -32.81 18.71 9.07
C THR A 84 -34.21 18.17 9.35
N GLU A 85 -34.52 16.94 8.92
CA GLU A 85 -35.82 16.30 9.17
C GLU A 85 -35.91 15.67 10.56
N GLU A 86 -34.81 15.10 11.06
CA GLU A 86 -34.71 14.55 12.41
C GLU A 86 -34.04 15.57 13.33
N GLY A 87 -34.82 16.41 14.02
CA GLY A 87 -34.37 17.49 14.91
C GLY A 87 -33.52 17.10 16.14
N TRP A 88 -32.81 15.97 16.11
CA TRP A 88 -31.83 15.51 17.09
C TRP A 88 -30.46 15.41 16.43
N THR A 89 -29.64 16.46 16.56
CA THR A 89 -28.26 16.44 16.07
C THR A 89 -27.42 15.42 16.85
N VAL A 90 -26.87 14.41 16.16
CA VAL A 90 -25.91 13.47 16.75
C VAL A 90 -24.61 14.20 17.09
N VAL A 91 -24.32 14.35 18.38
CA VAL A 91 -23.04 14.89 18.87
C VAL A 91 -21.91 13.93 18.49
N VAL A 92 -21.29 14.15 17.34
CA VAL A 92 -20.06 13.44 16.96
C VAL A 92 -18.90 14.11 17.68
N HIS A 93 -18.55 13.58 18.86
CA HIS A 93 -17.31 13.97 19.52
C HIS A 93 -16.13 13.54 18.63
N HIS A 94 -15.51 14.49 17.93
CA HIS A 94 -14.23 14.30 17.24
C HIS A 94 -13.12 14.15 18.28
N LYS A 95 -13.09 13.00 18.96
CA LYS A 95 -12.00 12.64 19.86
C LYS A 95 -10.79 12.42 18.96
N GLY A 96 -9.74 13.24 19.11
CA GLY A 96 -8.55 13.33 18.24
C GLY A 96 -7.65 12.09 18.15
N GLY A 97 -8.23 10.90 18.05
CA GLY A 97 -7.56 9.68 17.64
C GLY A 97 -7.85 9.39 16.17
N LYS A 98 -6.82 8.98 15.42
CA LYS A 98 -6.97 8.44 14.07
C LYS A 98 -8.01 7.32 14.10
N LYS A 99 -9.14 7.50 13.40
CA LYS A 99 -10.18 6.47 13.28
C LYS A 99 -9.63 5.36 12.39
N THR A 100 -9.21 4.24 12.98
CA THR A 100 -8.80 3.03 12.25
C THR A 100 -9.98 2.10 11.99
N THR A 101 -11.21 2.54 12.26
CA THR A 101 -12.42 1.76 12.09
C THR A 101 -13.26 2.47 11.04
N ASP A 102 -13.40 1.82 9.90
CA ASP A 102 -14.34 2.24 8.87
C ASP A 102 -15.77 2.17 9.45
N ARG A 103 -16.56 3.23 9.22
CA ARG A 103 -17.90 3.39 9.80
C ARG A 103 -18.93 2.48 9.11
N GLU A 104 -18.62 2.00 7.91
CA GLU A 104 -19.49 1.14 7.11
C GLU A 104 -19.18 -0.35 7.33
N SER A 105 -17.90 -0.73 7.35
CA SER A 105 -17.49 -2.13 7.49
C SER A 105 -17.25 -2.58 8.94
N GLY A 106 -17.05 -1.67 9.88
CA GLY A 106 -16.77 -2.01 11.29
C GLY A 106 -15.44 -2.76 11.52
N VAL A 107 -14.69 -3.07 10.45
CA VAL A 107 -13.39 -3.73 10.52
C VAL A 107 -12.29 -2.69 10.73
N ALA A 108 -11.41 -2.99 11.69
CA ALA A 108 -10.27 -2.13 12.01
C ALA A 108 -9.12 -2.33 11.00
N VAL A 109 -9.11 -1.59 9.89
CA VAL A 109 -8.08 -1.67 8.83
C VAL A 109 -6.88 -0.77 9.17
N GLY A 110 -6.25 -0.99 10.32
CA GLY A 110 -5.04 -0.28 10.72
C GLY A 110 -4.05 -1.23 11.34
N SER A 111 -2.97 -1.55 10.61
CA SER A 111 -1.81 -2.23 11.17
C SER A 111 -1.31 -1.41 12.37
N VAL A 112 -1.47 -1.98 13.56
CA VAL A 112 -1.12 -1.32 14.81
C VAL A 112 0.41 -1.26 14.88
N ALA A 113 0.98 -0.08 14.63
CA ALA A 113 2.41 0.14 14.84
C ALA A 113 2.74 -0.10 16.32
N GLU A 114 3.71 -0.97 16.58
CA GLU A 114 4.10 -1.41 17.93
C GLU A 114 4.46 -0.22 18.84
N ALA A 115 5.04 0.84 18.27
CA ALA A 115 5.33 2.10 18.95
C ALA A 115 4.06 2.79 19.50
N ALA A 116 2.95 2.76 18.76
CA ALA A 116 1.69 3.34 19.21
C ALA A 116 1.02 2.51 20.32
N VAL A 117 1.30 1.20 20.40
CA VAL A 117 0.89 0.36 21.54
C VAL A 117 1.70 0.72 22.78
N ARG A 118 3.03 0.84 22.65
CA ARG A 118 3.93 1.22 23.75
C ARG A 118 3.57 2.59 24.32
N ASP A 119 3.29 3.58 23.47
CA ASP A 119 2.85 4.91 23.91
C ASP A 119 1.49 4.88 24.63
N LYS A 120 0.55 4.05 24.18
CA LYS A 120 -0.75 3.87 24.86
C LYS A 120 -0.59 3.15 26.20
N LEU A 121 0.39 2.25 26.33
CA LEU A 121 0.72 1.59 27.60
C LEU A 121 1.42 2.56 28.56
N ALA A 122 2.34 3.40 28.07
CA ALA A 122 3.03 4.42 28.85
C ALA A 122 2.09 5.55 29.33
N LYS A 123 1.10 5.93 28.52
CA LYS A 123 0.11 6.97 28.87
C LYS A 123 -1.06 6.47 29.73
N LYS A 124 -1.17 5.15 29.98
CA LYS A 124 -2.08 4.64 31.00
C LYS A 124 -1.51 5.04 32.36
N LYS A 125 -2.13 6.03 33.00
CA LYS A 125 -1.98 6.21 34.46
C LYS A 125 -2.18 4.85 35.08
N SER A 126 -1.25 4.39 35.93
CA SER A 126 -1.42 3.14 36.65
C SER A 126 -2.81 3.19 37.26
N LYS A 127 -3.67 2.23 36.90
CA LYS A 127 -4.89 1.97 37.66
C LYS A 127 -4.46 1.28 38.93
N ASP A 128 -3.64 1.99 39.71
CA ASP A 128 -3.40 1.72 41.09
C ASP A 128 -4.65 2.24 41.79
N VAL A 129 -5.72 1.45 41.72
CA VAL A 129 -6.70 1.46 42.79
C VAL A 129 -5.84 1.07 43.98
N GLY A 130 -5.40 2.09 44.74
CA GLY A 130 -4.19 2.03 45.55
C GLY A 130 -4.00 0.65 46.15
N LEU A 131 -2.86 0.03 45.89
CA LEU A 131 -2.42 -1.31 46.37
C LEU A 131 -2.64 -1.58 47.89
N ASP A 132 -3.19 -0.61 48.60
CA ASP A 132 -3.44 -0.49 50.03
C ASP A 132 -4.89 -0.10 50.36
N PHE A 133 -5.87 -0.35 49.48
CA PHE A 133 -7.28 -0.03 49.75
C PHE A 133 -7.78 -0.72 51.03
N TYR A 134 -7.29 -1.93 51.34
CA TYR A 134 -7.71 -2.66 52.51
C TYR A 134 -6.66 -2.68 53.63
N ARG A 135 -7.12 -2.50 54.87
CA ARG A 135 -6.25 -2.53 56.07
C ARG A 135 -5.49 -3.85 56.27
N PHE A 136 -5.99 -4.95 55.71
CA PHE A 136 -5.29 -6.24 55.79
C PHE A 136 -4.06 -6.29 54.87
N GLN A 137 -4.06 -5.58 53.73
CA GLN A 137 -2.90 -5.52 52.81
C GLN A 137 -1.69 -4.88 53.49
N LYS A 138 -1.90 -3.79 54.24
CA LYS A 138 -0.85 -3.13 55.03
C LYS A 138 -0.26 -4.04 56.12
N LYS A 139 -1.11 -4.78 56.85
CA LYS A 139 -0.64 -5.73 57.88
C LYS A 139 0.12 -6.90 57.28
N GLU A 140 -0.32 -7.40 56.13
CA GLU A 140 0.32 -8.52 55.45
C GLU A 140 1.66 -8.13 54.84
N ALA A 141 1.77 -6.94 54.24
CA ALA A 141 3.02 -6.38 53.74
C ALA A 141 4.07 -6.19 54.86
N GLN A 142 3.65 -5.70 56.04
CA GLN A 142 4.54 -5.59 57.20
C GLN A 142 5.02 -6.97 57.68
N ARG A 143 4.12 -7.95 57.76
CA ARG A 143 4.46 -9.32 58.17
C ARG A 143 5.36 -10.01 57.16
N SER A 144 5.13 -9.84 55.85
CA SER A 144 5.96 -10.44 54.79
C SER A 144 7.36 -9.84 54.78
N GLY A 145 7.49 -8.52 54.97
CA GLY A 145 8.78 -7.85 55.15
C GLY A 145 9.57 -8.39 56.35
N ILE A 146 8.94 -8.51 57.52
CA ILE A 146 9.59 -9.07 58.72
C ILE A 146 9.98 -10.55 58.52
N LYS A 147 9.12 -11.34 57.87
CA LYS A 147 9.43 -12.75 57.55
C LYS A 147 10.63 -12.84 56.61
N MET A 148 10.69 -12.04 55.55
CA MET A 148 11.83 -12.02 54.63
C MET A 148 13.12 -11.64 55.33
N LEU A 149 13.12 -10.59 56.17
CA LEU A 149 14.32 -10.19 56.92
C LEU A 149 14.84 -11.32 57.82
N LYS A 150 13.96 -12.01 58.53
CA LYS A 150 14.32 -13.17 59.37
C LYS A 150 14.87 -14.34 58.57
N ILE A 151 14.28 -14.61 57.40
CA ILE A 151 14.77 -15.66 56.50
C ILE A 151 16.17 -15.30 55.99
N ILE A 152 16.40 -14.05 55.59
CA ILE A 152 17.70 -13.57 55.11
C ILE A 152 18.74 -13.63 56.24
N GLU A 153 18.37 -13.25 57.46
CA GLU A 153 19.25 -13.35 58.64
C GLU A 153 19.66 -14.80 58.94
N LEU A 154 18.70 -15.73 58.92
CA LEU A 154 18.99 -17.16 59.09
C LEU A 154 19.90 -17.71 57.98
N VAL A 155 19.68 -17.29 56.73
CA VAL A 155 20.53 -17.67 55.60
C VAL A 155 21.94 -17.10 55.77
N ALA A 156 22.08 -15.85 56.22
CA ALA A 156 23.38 -15.23 56.47
C ALA A 156 24.14 -15.93 57.61
N ILE A 157 23.45 -16.32 58.68
CA ILE A 157 24.03 -17.10 59.79
C ILE A 157 24.52 -18.46 59.29
N LEU A 158 23.70 -19.17 58.50
CA LEU A 158 24.08 -20.46 57.92
C LEU A 158 25.28 -20.34 56.97
N CYS A 159 25.32 -19.31 56.12
CA CYS A 159 26.45 -19.05 55.22
C CYS A 159 27.73 -18.63 55.95
N SER A 160 27.64 -18.07 57.16
CA SER A 160 28.81 -17.67 57.96
C SER A 160 29.37 -18.82 58.81
N SER A 161 28.65 -19.94 58.89
CA SER A 161 29.00 -21.11 59.68
C SER A 161 29.57 -22.26 58.83
N VAL A 162 29.79 -22.02 57.53
CA VAL A 162 30.48 -22.87 56.54
C VAL A 162 31.84 -22.25 56.24
#